data_AF-A0A662C9J7-F1
#
_entry.id   AF-A0A662C9J7-F1
#
_cell.length_a   1.000
_cell.length_b   1.000
_cell.length_c   1.000
_cell.angle_alpha   90.00
_cell.angle_beta   90.00
_cell.angle_gamma   90.00
#
_symmetry.space_group_name_H-M   'P 1'
#
loop_
_entity.id
_entity.type
_entity.pdbx_description
1 polymer ?
#
loop_
_entity_poly.entity_id
_entity_poly.type
_entity_poly.pdbx_seq_one_letter_code
_entity_poly.pdbx_strand_id
1 'polypeptide(L)'
;GYYGAIENQTNTITNNMYPSWFYISVHELGHMWFGDMITCKNWHHAWLNEGFASYSEAVYEEGVYGYDAYKDYVQSFEYWSGGTLYLENAEDTFNVFQGIIYDKGAYVIHMLRGVLGDSVFWDGIYTYSTDPDLMYGQATTEDFQEVIEDVSGEDLDYFFEQWVYDEYYPSYDYNFENRGDSLAFLIWQVQEQAGRRPLFTMPVEVKLLYNSGGDTTIRVWNDEIYQVFTVPISETVDMIEIDPNDLILCDKDYRPEIPVSLDENAPDQDTRVHIYPNPIGESATIEIISSSNNMNLTFYDISGKQSARISGLSGGMHHFDRGSIPGGMYVYVLRDASGQTILADKILLR
;
A
#
# COMPACT_ATOMS: atom_id res chain seq x y z
N GLY A 1 -18.10 -3.48 -29.83
CA GLY A 1 -19.08 -4.58 -29.95
C GLY A 1 -19.12 -5.26 -28.61
N TYR A 2 -20.30 -5.54 -28.06
CA TYR A 2 -20.45 -6.10 -26.71
C TYR A 2 -19.73 -7.45 -26.62
N TYR A 3 -18.58 -7.48 -25.92
CA TYR A 3 -17.73 -8.66 -25.88
C TYR A 3 -18.03 -9.58 -24.68
N GLY A 4 -18.86 -9.17 -23.73
CA GLY A 4 -19.19 -9.91 -22.50
C GLY A 4 -20.68 -10.20 -22.35
N ALA A 5 -21.28 -9.61 -21.33
CA ALA A 5 -22.71 -9.59 -21.06
C ALA A 5 -23.16 -8.14 -20.74
N ILE A 6 -24.45 -7.94 -20.48
CA ILE A 6 -25.05 -6.64 -20.13
C ILE A 6 -26.13 -6.86 -19.07
N GLU A 7 -26.11 -6.02 -18.06
CA GLU A 7 -26.83 -6.01 -16.81
C GLU A 7 -28.26 -5.45 -16.90
N ASN A 8 -28.90 -5.48 -18.08
CA ASN A 8 -30.23 -4.87 -18.26
C ASN A 8 -31.19 -5.31 -17.15
N GLN A 9 -31.75 -4.35 -16.43
CA GLN A 9 -32.66 -4.59 -15.32
C GLN A 9 -33.72 -5.65 -15.67
N THR A 10 -33.80 -6.70 -14.84
CA THR A 10 -34.69 -7.87 -14.99
C THR A 10 -34.41 -8.83 -16.16
N ASN A 11 -33.43 -8.57 -17.03
CA ASN A 11 -33.12 -9.42 -18.18
C ASN A 11 -31.65 -9.29 -18.63
N THR A 12 -30.73 -9.87 -17.86
CA THR A 12 -29.32 -9.99 -18.22
C THR A 12 -29.15 -10.66 -19.59
N ILE A 13 -28.37 -10.05 -20.48
CA ILE A 13 -28.09 -10.58 -21.81
C ILE A 13 -26.64 -11.01 -21.87
N THR A 14 -26.39 -12.32 -22.00
CA THR A 14 -25.03 -12.85 -22.13
C THR A 14 -24.73 -13.27 -23.57
N ASN A 15 -23.50 -13.02 -24.04
CA ASN A 15 -23.08 -13.48 -25.36
C ASN A 15 -22.75 -14.98 -25.37
N ASN A 16 -22.52 -15.57 -24.20
CA ASN A 16 -22.20 -16.99 -24.03
C ASN A 16 -22.76 -17.54 -22.71
N MET A 17 -23.09 -18.83 -22.70
CA MET A 17 -23.56 -19.57 -21.52
C MET A 17 -22.70 -20.82 -21.22
N TYR A 18 -21.48 -20.90 -21.75
CA TYR A 18 -20.55 -21.98 -21.37
C TYR A 18 -20.19 -21.88 -19.88
N PRO A 19 -19.91 -23.01 -19.20
CA PRO A 19 -19.53 -23.01 -17.79
C PRO A 19 -18.34 -22.10 -17.44
N SER A 20 -17.43 -21.86 -18.39
CA SER A 20 -16.30 -20.93 -18.19
C SER A 20 -16.70 -19.45 -18.12
N TRP A 21 -17.98 -19.11 -18.35
CA TRP A 21 -18.56 -17.77 -18.23
C TRP A 21 -19.43 -17.63 -16.97
N PHE A 22 -19.33 -18.60 -16.05
CA PHE A 22 -20.16 -18.60 -14.85
C PHE A 22 -19.94 -17.33 -14.02
N TYR A 23 -18.70 -16.89 -13.82
CA TYR A 23 -18.42 -15.66 -13.06
C TYR A 23 -18.96 -14.41 -13.72
N ILE A 24 -19.01 -14.36 -15.05
CA ILE A 24 -19.74 -13.29 -15.75
C ILE A 24 -21.21 -13.31 -15.33
N SER A 25 -21.84 -14.47 -15.17
CA SER A 25 -23.22 -14.50 -14.67
C SER A 25 -23.34 -13.99 -13.23
N VAL A 26 -22.33 -14.20 -12.38
CA VAL A 26 -22.29 -13.65 -11.02
C VAL A 26 -22.13 -12.13 -11.06
N HIS A 27 -21.19 -11.63 -11.87
CA HIS A 27 -20.96 -10.21 -12.13
C HIS A 27 -22.24 -9.48 -12.51
N GLU A 28 -22.93 -9.98 -13.55
CA GLU A 28 -24.16 -9.37 -14.05
C GLU A 28 -25.32 -9.45 -13.04
N LEU A 29 -25.31 -10.43 -12.13
CA LEU A 29 -26.28 -10.49 -11.02
C LEU A 29 -25.91 -9.50 -9.92
N GLY A 30 -24.63 -9.27 -9.65
CA GLY A 30 -24.15 -8.26 -8.70
C GLY A 30 -24.67 -6.86 -9.05
N HIS A 31 -24.77 -6.56 -10.34
CA HIS A 31 -25.33 -5.30 -10.83
C HIS A 31 -26.77 -5.03 -10.40
N MET A 32 -27.56 -6.05 -10.03
CA MET A 32 -28.91 -5.85 -9.51
C MET A 32 -28.93 -4.93 -8.28
N TRP A 33 -27.88 -4.97 -7.46
CA TRP A 33 -27.69 -4.06 -6.34
C TRP A 33 -26.89 -2.82 -6.74
N PHE A 34 -25.77 -3.01 -7.45
CA PHE A 34 -24.80 -1.94 -7.76
C PHE A 34 -24.62 -1.79 -9.27
N GLY A 35 -25.40 -0.90 -9.87
CA GLY A 35 -25.56 -0.76 -11.32
C GLY A 35 -27.00 -0.43 -11.68
N ASP A 36 -27.93 -1.22 -11.15
CA ASP A 36 -29.38 -1.08 -11.34
C ASP A 36 -30.06 -0.37 -10.16
N MET A 37 -29.97 -0.94 -8.95
CA MET A 37 -30.67 -0.39 -7.78
C MET A 37 -29.99 0.90 -7.29
N ILE A 38 -28.66 0.92 -7.22
CA ILE A 38 -27.89 2.15 -7.03
C ILE A 38 -26.94 2.24 -8.21
N THR A 39 -27.09 3.27 -9.05
CA THR A 39 -26.23 3.47 -10.22
C THR A 39 -25.23 4.61 -10.00
N CYS A 40 -24.12 4.64 -10.71
CA CYS A 40 -23.22 5.78 -10.66
C CYS A 40 -23.90 7.06 -11.19
N LYS A 41 -23.69 8.20 -10.53
CA LYS A 41 -24.27 9.50 -10.92
C LYS A 41 -23.85 9.96 -12.32
N ASN A 42 -22.66 9.57 -12.73
CA ASN A 42 -22.10 9.77 -14.04
C ASN A 42 -20.88 8.83 -14.20
N TRP A 43 -20.35 8.73 -15.42
CA TRP A 43 -19.25 7.80 -15.72
C TRP A 43 -17.94 8.09 -14.99
N HIS A 44 -17.75 9.26 -14.38
CA HIS A 44 -16.58 9.47 -13.52
C HIS A 44 -16.54 8.49 -12.34
N HIS A 45 -17.72 8.05 -11.86
CA HIS A 45 -17.89 7.14 -10.74
C HIS A 45 -18.24 5.71 -11.18
N ALA A 46 -17.96 5.33 -12.44
CA ALA A 46 -18.35 4.04 -13.00
C ALA A 46 -17.82 2.83 -12.20
N TRP A 47 -16.70 2.99 -11.49
CA TRP A 47 -16.13 1.94 -10.63
C TRP A 47 -17.08 1.50 -9.50
N LEU A 48 -18.02 2.34 -9.07
CA LEU A 48 -19.06 1.94 -8.11
C LEU A 48 -20.02 0.89 -8.68
N ASN A 49 -20.21 0.86 -10.01
CA ASN A 49 -21.02 -0.17 -10.65
C ASN A 49 -20.16 -1.41 -10.88
N GLU A 50 -19.12 -1.26 -11.71
CA GLU A 50 -18.31 -2.39 -12.20
C GLU A 50 -17.45 -3.03 -11.11
N GLY A 51 -16.86 -2.21 -10.22
CA GLY A 51 -16.03 -2.70 -9.13
C GLY A 51 -16.82 -3.51 -8.11
N PHE A 52 -18.05 -3.09 -7.78
CA PHE A 52 -18.94 -3.87 -6.91
C PHE A 52 -19.44 -5.15 -7.58
N ALA A 53 -19.76 -5.10 -8.88
CA ALA A 53 -20.14 -6.29 -9.64
C ALA A 53 -18.99 -7.31 -9.70
N SER A 54 -17.77 -6.87 -9.98
CA SER A 54 -16.56 -7.71 -9.91
C SER A 54 -16.31 -8.23 -8.49
N TYR A 55 -16.42 -7.39 -7.47
CA TYR A 55 -16.25 -7.82 -6.07
C TYR A 55 -17.25 -8.90 -5.66
N SER A 56 -18.48 -8.86 -6.21
CA SER A 56 -19.51 -9.89 -5.94
C SER A 56 -19.09 -11.30 -6.35
N GLU A 57 -18.19 -11.43 -7.33
CA GLU A 57 -17.61 -12.70 -7.74
C GLU A 57 -16.75 -13.30 -6.62
N ALA A 58 -15.93 -12.48 -5.96
CA ALA A 58 -15.15 -12.90 -4.80
C ALA A 58 -16.07 -13.26 -3.62
N VAL A 59 -17.11 -12.47 -3.36
CA VAL A 59 -18.11 -12.75 -2.31
C VAL A 59 -18.84 -14.07 -2.56
N TYR A 60 -19.12 -14.40 -3.83
CA TYR A 60 -19.67 -15.70 -4.20
C TYR A 60 -18.70 -16.84 -3.86
N GLU A 61 -17.41 -16.69 -4.16
CA GLU A 61 -16.37 -17.67 -3.80
C GLU A 61 -16.33 -17.91 -2.29
N GLU A 62 -16.38 -16.84 -1.50
CA GLU A 62 -16.43 -16.92 -0.04
C GLU A 62 -17.65 -17.72 0.44
N GLY A 63 -18.83 -17.39 -0.09
CA GLY A 63 -20.09 -18.01 0.32
C GLY A 63 -20.20 -19.49 -0.04
N VAL A 64 -19.55 -19.93 -1.12
CA VAL A 64 -19.66 -21.30 -1.63
C VAL A 64 -18.49 -22.18 -1.19
N TYR A 65 -17.27 -21.66 -1.20
CA TYR A 65 -16.04 -22.43 -0.99
C TYR A 65 -15.21 -21.95 0.21
N GLY A 66 -15.57 -20.83 0.83
CA GLY A 66 -14.96 -20.32 2.05
C GLY A 66 -13.87 -19.27 1.80
N TYR A 67 -13.33 -18.75 2.90
CA TYR A 67 -12.44 -17.58 2.88
C TYR A 67 -11.12 -17.79 2.12
N ASP A 68 -10.57 -19.01 2.09
CA ASP A 68 -9.35 -19.27 1.31
C ASP A 68 -9.62 -19.14 -0.20
N ALA A 69 -10.78 -19.60 -0.69
CA ALA A 69 -11.18 -19.42 -2.09
C ALA A 69 -11.44 -17.95 -2.43
N TYR A 70 -12.05 -17.20 -1.50
CA TYR A 70 -12.18 -15.74 -1.63
C TYR A 70 -10.82 -15.06 -1.82
N LYS A 71 -9.85 -15.39 -0.97
CA LYS A 71 -8.49 -14.81 -1.07
C LYS A 71 -7.85 -15.15 -2.42
N ASP A 72 -7.90 -16.42 -2.82
CA ASP A 72 -7.33 -16.84 -4.11
C ASP A 72 -7.99 -16.11 -5.29
N TYR A 73 -9.30 -15.90 -5.23
CA TYR A 73 -10.05 -15.22 -6.30
C TYR A 73 -9.78 -13.72 -6.33
N VAL A 74 -9.77 -13.05 -5.17
CA VAL A 74 -9.60 -11.59 -5.12
C VAL A 74 -8.23 -11.14 -5.62
N GLN A 75 -7.20 -11.99 -5.51
CA GLN A 75 -5.88 -11.73 -6.12
C GLN A 75 -5.92 -11.69 -7.65
N SER A 76 -6.94 -12.26 -8.29
CA SER A 76 -7.09 -12.13 -9.75
C SER A 76 -7.45 -10.70 -10.20
N PHE A 77 -7.87 -9.85 -9.26
CA PHE A 77 -8.19 -8.44 -9.49
C PHE A 77 -7.02 -7.47 -9.21
N GLU A 78 -5.82 -7.98 -8.92
CA GLU A 78 -4.64 -7.12 -8.79
C GLU A 78 -4.41 -6.31 -10.08
N TYR A 79 -4.12 -5.02 -9.93
CA TYR A 79 -3.97 -4.12 -11.07
C TYR A 79 -2.71 -3.24 -10.95
N TRP A 80 -1.72 -3.56 -11.78
CA TRP A 80 -0.37 -2.99 -11.67
C TRP A 80 -0.05 -1.88 -12.69
N SER A 81 -0.98 -1.53 -13.58
CA SER A 81 -0.69 -0.67 -14.75
C SER A 81 -0.79 0.84 -14.51
N GLY A 82 -1.01 1.30 -13.27
CA GLY A 82 -1.20 2.73 -12.94
C GLY A 82 -2.60 3.25 -13.31
N GLY A 83 -2.88 4.54 -13.09
CA GLY A 83 -4.20 5.14 -13.33
C GLY A 83 -5.13 5.21 -12.11
N THR A 84 -6.22 5.95 -12.28
CA THR A 84 -7.23 6.27 -11.26
C THR A 84 -8.53 5.48 -11.48
N LEU A 85 -9.26 5.18 -10.39
CA LEU A 85 -10.61 4.62 -10.48
C LEU A 85 -11.65 5.68 -10.84
N TYR A 86 -11.43 6.92 -10.38
CA TYR A 86 -12.18 8.06 -10.89
C TYR A 86 -11.79 8.30 -12.34
N LEU A 87 -12.73 8.14 -13.28
CA LEU A 87 -12.43 8.33 -14.70
C LEU A 87 -12.24 9.82 -15.00
N GLU A 88 -11.02 10.31 -15.22
CA GLU A 88 -10.80 11.75 -15.47
C GLU A 88 -11.50 12.27 -16.74
N ASN A 89 -11.59 11.43 -17.79
CA ASN A 89 -12.29 11.75 -19.03
C ASN A 89 -13.52 10.84 -19.25
N ALA A 90 -14.68 11.37 -18.86
CA ALA A 90 -15.97 10.73 -19.03
C ALA A 90 -16.72 11.13 -20.34
N GLU A 91 -16.12 11.95 -21.21
CA GLU A 91 -16.75 12.34 -22.49
C GLU A 91 -16.84 11.16 -23.46
N ASP A 92 -15.83 10.28 -23.44
CA ASP A 92 -15.86 9.00 -24.13
C ASP A 92 -16.36 7.91 -23.16
N THR A 93 -17.64 7.55 -23.29
CA THR A 93 -18.26 6.54 -22.44
C THR A 93 -17.66 5.15 -22.62
N PHE A 94 -16.86 4.90 -23.67
CA PHE A 94 -16.14 3.62 -23.79
C PHE A 94 -14.97 3.49 -22.81
N ASN A 95 -14.56 4.58 -22.16
CA ASN A 95 -13.51 4.54 -21.13
C ASN A 95 -13.91 3.75 -19.88
N VAL A 96 -15.20 3.47 -19.67
CA VAL A 96 -15.65 2.63 -18.55
C VAL A 96 -15.18 1.18 -18.69
N PHE A 97 -14.94 0.71 -19.91
CA PHE A 97 -14.51 -0.67 -20.21
C PHE A 97 -13.00 -0.89 -20.02
N GLN A 98 -12.35 -0.07 -19.20
CA GLN A 98 -10.93 -0.22 -18.86
C GLN A 98 -10.80 -1.18 -17.68
N GLY A 99 -9.87 -2.14 -17.76
CA GLY A 99 -9.69 -3.16 -16.71
C GLY A 99 -9.50 -2.58 -15.30
N ILE A 100 -8.92 -1.38 -15.17
CA ILE A 100 -8.79 -0.69 -13.88
C ILE A 100 -10.13 -0.50 -13.16
N ILE A 101 -11.20 -0.19 -13.89
CA ILE A 101 -12.53 0.09 -13.32
C ILE A 101 -13.15 -1.17 -12.69
N TYR A 102 -12.79 -2.34 -13.21
CA TYR A 102 -13.25 -3.65 -12.76
C TYR A 102 -12.31 -4.20 -11.70
N ASP A 103 -11.06 -4.45 -12.09
CA ASP A 103 -10.05 -5.17 -11.30
C ASP A 103 -9.63 -4.33 -10.08
N LYS A 104 -9.04 -3.14 -10.29
CA LYS A 104 -8.68 -2.24 -9.18
C LYS A 104 -9.93 -1.83 -8.39
N GLY A 105 -11.09 -1.69 -9.04
CA GLY A 105 -12.35 -1.37 -8.36
C GLY A 105 -12.74 -2.42 -7.32
N ALA A 106 -12.74 -3.70 -7.72
CA ALA A 106 -13.01 -4.81 -6.81
C ALA A 106 -11.94 -4.95 -5.73
N TYR A 107 -10.67 -4.77 -6.08
CA TYR A 107 -9.57 -4.86 -5.12
C TYR A 107 -9.61 -3.73 -4.09
N VAL A 108 -10.01 -2.51 -4.46
CA VAL A 108 -10.21 -1.40 -3.51
C VAL A 108 -11.34 -1.70 -2.51
N ILE A 109 -12.42 -2.34 -2.95
CA ILE A 109 -13.49 -2.78 -2.03
C ILE A 109 -12.97 -3.85 -1.07
N HIS A 110 -12.13 -4.79 -1.57
CA HIS A 110 -11.44 -5.75 -0.72
C HIS A 110 -10.53 -5.09 0.32
N MET A 111 -9.71 -4.12 -0.09
CA MET A 111 -8.83 -3.37 0.82
C MET A 111 -9.66 -2.63 1.87
N LEU A 112 -10.79 -2.03 1.49
CA LEU A 112 -11.70 -1.35 2.41
C LEU A 112 -12.27 -2.33 3.46
N ARG A 113 -12.64 -3.54 3.06
CA ARG A 113 -13.01 -4.61 4.00
C ARG A 113 -11.86 -4.95 4.96
N GLY A 114 -10.62 -4.98 4.46
CA GLY A 114 -9.42 -5.13 5.29
C GLY A 114 -9.21 -3.96 6.27
N VAL A 115 -9.45 -2.72 5.83
CA VAL A 115 -9.38 -1.51 6.67
C VAL A 115 -10.34 -1.61 7.85
N LEU A 116 -11.62 -1.83 7.56
CA LEU A 116 -12.71 -1.76 8.54
C LEU A 116 -12.92 -3.04 9.34
N GLY A 117 -12.53 -4.18 8.78
CA GLY A 117 -12.93 -5.50 9.26
C GLY A 117 -14.37 -5.87 8.89
N ASP A 118 -14.66 -7.17 8.89
CA ASP A 118 -15.90 -7.75 8.33
C ASP A 118 -17.19 -7.13 8.86
N SER A 119 -17.33 -6.98 10.18
CA SER A 119 -18.61 -6.52 10.76
C SER A 119 -18.94 -5.11 10.30
N VAL A 120 -17.99 -4.18 10.42
CA VAL A 120 -18.18 -2.77 10.06
C VAL A 120 -18.35 -2.64 8.54
N PHE A 121 -17.55 -3.37 7.76
CA PHE A 121 -17.66 -3.38 6.31
C PHE A 121 -19.05 -3.82 5.85
N TRP A 122 -19.55 -4.97 6.32
CA TRP A 122 -20.86 -5.47 5.89
C TRP A 122 -22.03 -4.63 6.41
N ASP A 123 -21.93 -4.06 7.61
CA ASP A 123 -22.90 -3.07 8.10
C ASP A 123 -22.88 -1.80 7.22
N GLY A 124 -21.71 -1.39 6.74
CA GLY A 124 -21.53 -0.28 5.80
C GLY A 124 -22.17 -0.54 4.45
N ILE A 125 -21.89 -1.71 3.83
CA ILE A 125 -22.51 -2.11 2.55
C ILE A 125 -24.04 -2.23 2.69
N TYR A 126 -24.53 -2.76 3.80
CA TYR A 126 -25.95 -2.83 4.08
C TYR A 126 -26.57 -1.43 4.19
N THR A 127 -25.94 -0.53 4.94
CA THR A 127 -26.40 0.85 5.11
C THR A 127 -26.42 1.59 3.78
N TYR A 128 -25.34 1.50 3.00
CA TYR A 128 -25.26 2.09 1.65
C TYR A 128 -26.35 1.56 0.71
N SER A 129 -26.54 0.24 0.66
CA SER A 129 -27.54 -0.38 -0.21
C SER A 129 -29.00 -0.11 0.19
N THR A 130 -29.24 0.33 1.42
CA THR A 130 -30.58 0.61 1.96
C THR A 130 -30.82 2.08 2.30
N ASP A 131 -29.85 2.94 2.00
CA ASP A 131 -29.96 4.38 2.20
C ASP A 131 -31.12 4.94 1.36
N PRO A 132 -32.09 5.65 1.97
CA PRO A 132 -33.28 6.12 1.27
C PRO A 132 -33.01 7.21 0.22
N ASP A 133 -31.87 7.90 0.29
CA ASP A 133 -31.47 8.93 -0.68
C ASP A 133 -30.67 8.33 -1.85
N LEU A 134 -30.07 7.15 -1.68
CA LEU A 134 -29.25 6.46 -2.70
C LEU A 134 -29.97 5.29 -3.36
N MET A 135 -30.76 4.50 -2.62
CA MET A 135 -31.49 3.35 -3.13
C MET A 135 -32.52 3.75 -4.19
N TYR A 136 -32.50 3.06 -5.33
CA TYR A 136 -33.25 3.40 -6.55
C TYR A 136 -32.87 4.74 -7.18
N GLY A 137 -31.69 5.24 -6.83
CA GLY A 137 -31.15 6.52 -7.28
C GLY A 137 -29.76 6.36 -7.84
N GLN A 138 -28.94 7.37 -7.57
CA GLN A 138 -27.58 7.45 -8.09
C GLN A 138 -26.61 7.89 -7.00
N ALA A 139 -25.39 7.36 -7.03
CA ALA A 139 -24.35 7.65 -6.06
C ALA A 139 -23.08 8.20 -6.73
N THR A 140 -22.40 9.08 -6.01
CA THR A 140 -21.01 9.45 -6.22
C THR A 140 -20.11 8.63 -5.30
N THR A 141 -18.80 8.70 -5.54
CA THR A 141 -17.84 8.09 -4.63
C THR A 141 -17.89 8.73 -3.26
N GLU A 142 -18.12 10.04 -3.19
CA GLU A 142 -18.28 10.79 -1.95
C GLU A 142 -19.52 10.33 -1.18
N ASP A 143 -20.64 10.07 -1.85
CA ASP A 143 -21.84 9.52 -1.19
C ASP A 143 -21.55 8.13 -0.57
N PHE A 144 -20.80 7.28 -1.28
CA PHE A 144 -20.39 5.98 -0.74
C PHE A 144 -19.42 6.14 0.44
N GLN A 145 -18.41 7.00 0.33
CA GLN A 145 -17.47 7.30 1.41
C GLN A 145 -18.21 7.78 2.66
N GLU A 146 -19.10 8.77 2.55
CA GLU A 146 -19.84 9.35 3.67
C GLU A 146 -20.62 8.28 4.45
N VAL A 147 -21.31 7.37 3.75
CA VAL A 147 -22.04 6.28 4.41
C VAL A 147 -21.10 5.35 5.18
N ILE A 148 -19.95 5.01 4.60
CA ILE A 148 -18.99 4.11 5.26
C ILE A 148 -18.33 4.79 6.47
N GLU A 149 -18.00 6.08 6.37
CA GLU A 149 -17.48 6.88 7.49
C GLU A 149 -18.51 7.00 8.62
N ASP A 150 -19.79 7.21 8.30
CA ASP A 150 -20.88 7.27 9.29
C ASP A 150 -21.05 5.96 10.07
N VAL A 151 -20.92 4.82 9.39
CA VAL A 151 -21.03 3.49 10.02
C VAL A 151 -19.78 3.13 10.80
N SER A 152 -18.60 3.41 10.26
CA SER A 152 -17.32 3.04 10.88
C SER A 152 -16.90 3.98 12.01
N GLY A 153 -17.27 5.26 11.92
CA GLY A 153 -16.73 6.33 12.75
C GLY A 153 -15.27 6.69 12.44
N GLU A 154 -14.72 6.21 11.32
CA GLU A 154 -13.37 6.51 10.85
C GLU A 154 -13.39 7.59 9.76
N ASP A 155 -12.34 8.41 9.69
CA ASP A 155 -12.08 9.32 8.58
C ASP A 155 -11.31 8.54 7.51
N LEU A 156 -11.92 8.39 6.33
CA LEU A 156 -11.42 7.59 5.22
C LEU A 156 -10.93 8.45 4.06
N ASP A 157 -10.75 9.76 4.25
CA ASP A 157 -10.22 10.66 3.23
C ASP A 157 -8.90 10.12 2.67
N TYR A 158 -7.98 9.68 3.55
CA TYR A 158 -6.70 9.12 3.14
C TYR A 158 -6.88 7.93 2.18
N PHE A 159 -7.87 7.07 2.43
CA PHE A 159 -8.10 5.86 1.68
C PHE A 159 -8.67 6.19 0.30
N PHE A 160 -9.75 6.97 0.24
CA PHE A 160 -10.37 7.33 -1.03
C PHE A 160 -9.46 8.23 -1.87
N GLU A 161 -8.80 9.23 -1.27
CA GLU A 161 -7.86 10.11 -1.96
C GLU A 161 -6.71 9.34 -2.62
N GLN A 162 -6.19 8.30 -1.99
CA GLN A 162 -5.05 7.53 -2.48
C GLN A 162 -5.45 6.40 -3.43
N TRP A 163 -6.50 5.65 -3.10
CA TRP A 163 -6.84 4.43 -3.83
C TRP A 163 -7.84 4.64 -4.96
N VAL A 164 -8.69 5.68 -4.88
CA VAL A 164 -9.64 6.02 -5.95
C VAL A 164 -9.14 7.16 -6.84
N TYR A 165 -8.65 8.24 -6.23
CA TYR A 165 -8.31 9.48 -6.93
C TYR A 165 -6.83 9.63 -7.28
N ASP A 166 -5.97 8.77 -6.76
CA ASP A 166 -4.54 8.74 -7.08
C ASP A 166 -4.16 7.49 -7.87
N GLU A 167 -2.96 7.53 -8.43
CA GLU A 167 -2.40 6.49 -9.26
C GLU A 167 -1.39 5.63 -8.48
N TYR A 168 -1.12 4.44 -9.02
CA TYR A 168 -0.12 3.49 -8.51
C TYR A 168 -0.48 2.91 -7.14
N TYR A 169 0.53 2.33 -6.49
CA TYR A 169 0.45 1.53 -5.28
C TYR A 169 1.84 1.54 -4.58
N PRO A 170 1.93 1.26 -3.27
CA PRO A 170 3.19 1.24 -2.54
C PRO A 170 3.98 -0.05 -2.78
N SER A 171 5.32 0.04 -2.74
CA SER A 171 6.21 -1.09 -2.53
C SER A 171 6.83 -0.99 -1.13
N TYR A 172 6.64 -2.01 -0.30
CA TYR A 172 7.15 -2.07 1.06
C TYR A 172 8.46 -2.86 1.12
N ASP A 173 9.57 -2.16 1.26
CA ASP A 173 10.82 -2.75 1.75
C ASP A 173 10.75 -2.82 3.28
N TYR A 174 11.03 -3.97 3.89
CA TYR A 174 10.95 -4.13 5.34
C TYR A 174 12.12 -4.91 5.95
N ASN A 175 12.42 -4.61 7.21
CA ASN A 175 13.40 -5.36 8.02
C ASN A 175 12.99 -5.36 9.50
N PHE A 176 13.59 -6.24 10.31
CA PHE A 176 13.36 -6.28 11.75
C PHE A 176 14.63 -6.65 12.54
N GLU A 177 14.61 -6.27 13.82
CA GLU A 177 15.70 -6.52 14.76
C GLU A 177 15.12 -6.82 16.14
N ASN A 178 15.52 -7.95 16.71
CA ASN A 178 15.22 -8.27 18.11
C ASN A 178 16.11 -7.42 19.03
N ARG A 179 15.50 -6.64 19.93
CA ARG A 179 16.17 -5.75 20.89
C ARG A 179 15.77 -6.13 22.31
N GLY A 180 16.42 -7.15 22.84
CA GLY A 180 16.15 -7.66 24.18
C GLY A 180 14.71 -8.20 24.29
N ASP A 181 13.87 -7.47 25.01
CA ASP A 181 12.45 -7.72 25.26
C ASP A 181 11.50 -6.96 24.32
N SER A 182 12.04 -6.41 23.23
CA SER A 182 11.27 -5.75 22.17
C SER A 182 11.72 -6.19 20.77
N LEU A 183 10.82 -6.05 19.80
CA LEU A 183 11.10 -6.11 18.38
C LEU A 183 11.04 -4.69 17.83
N ALA A 184 12.09 -4.24 17.17
CA ALA A 184 12.00 -3.11 16.26
C ALA A 184 11.79 -3.64 14.84
N PHE A 185 10.93 -3.02 14.05
CA PHE A 185 10.83 -3.32 12.62
C PHE A 185 10.55 -2.06 11.81
N LEU A 186 11.08 -2.06 10.59
CA LEU A 186 10.99 -1.00 9.61
C LEU A 186 9.96 -1.38 8.55
N ILE A 187 9.10 -0.43 8.21
CA ILE A 187 8.37 -0.39 6.95
C ILE A 187 8.87 0.83 6.16
N TRP A 188 9.43 0.59 4.97
CA TRP A 188 9.87 1.63 4.06
C TRP A 188 9.10 1.53 2.74
N GLN A 189 8.31 2.55 2.42
CA GLN A 189 7.71 2.70 1.11
C GLN A 189 8.73 3.19 0.08
N VAL A 190 8.96 2.38 -0.93
CA VAL A 190 9.75 2.69 -2.12
C VAL A 190 8.79 2.83 -3.29
N GLN A 191 8.97 3.86 -4.12
CA GLN A 191 8.03 4.18 -5.19
C GLN A 191 8.82 4.37 -6.47
N GLU A 192 8.80 3.36 -7.35
CA GLU A 192 9.38 3.51 -8.69
C GLU A 192 8.60 4.55 -9.52
N GLN A 193 7.27 4.55 -9.35
CA GLN A 193 6.34 5.50 -9.93
C GLN A 193 5.49 6.06 -8.80
N ALA A 194 5.22 7.37 -8.85
CA ALA A 194 4.42 8.05 -7.86
C ALA A 194 3.33 8.85 -8.57
N GLY A 195 2.13 8.83 -7.98
CA GLY A 195 1.02 9.67 -8.40
C GLY A 195 1.19 11.09 -7.90
N ARG A 196 0.09 11.71 -7.48
CA ARG A 196 0.07 13.05 -6.86
C ARG A 196 0.77 13.03 -5.50
N ARG A 197 0.69 11.90 -4.78
CA ARG A 197 1.33 11.71 -3.47
C ARG A 197 2.39 10.59 -3.53
N PRO A 198 3.52 10.76 -2.82
CA PRO A 198 4.56 9.73 -2.73
C PRO A 198 4.38 8.79 -1.53
N LEU A 199 3.22 8.79 -0.88
CA LEU A 199 2.96 8.04 0.36
C LEU A 199 1.55 7.47 0.31
N PHE A 200 1.43 6.19 0.65
CA PHE A 200 0.15 5.52 0.88
C PHE A 200 -0.04 5.28 2.37
N THR A 201 -1.07 5.86 2.96
CA THR A 201 -1.39 5.64 4.37
C THR A 201 -2.22 4.38 4.49
N MET A 202 -1.76 3.40 5.26
CA MET A 202 -2.51 2.15 5.46
C MET A 202 -2.31 1.57 6.85
N PRO A 203 -3.35 0.93 7.42
CA PRO A 203 -3.17 -0.01 8.50
C PRO A 203 -2.63 -1.34 7.96
N VAL A 204 -1.38 -1.66 8.29
CA VAL A 204 -0.65 -2.83 7.79
C VAL A 204 -0.66 -3.95 8.83
N GLU A 205 -1.07 -5.14 8.43
CA GLU A 205 -0.91 -6.35 9.24
C GLU A 205 0.54 -6.83 9.18
N VAL A 206 1.12 -7.17 10.34
CA VAL A 206 2.48 -7.71 10.44
C VAL A 206 2.42 -8.98 11.27
N LYS A 207 2.71 -10.12 10.63
CA LYS A 207 2.78 -11.41 11.31
C LYS A 207 4.18 -11.61 11.87
N LEU A 208 4.27 -11.88 13.18
CA LEU A 208 5.50 -12.21 13.88
C LEU A 208 5.55 -13.72 14.06
N LEU A 209 6.59 -14.37 13.53
CA LEU A 209 6.83 -15.80 13.72
C LEU A 209 7.92 -15.98 14.78
N TYR A 210 7.64 -16.75 15.83
CA TYR A 210 8.56 -16.98 16.95
C TYR A 210 9.38 -18.26 16.77
N ASN A 211 10.59 -18.29 17.33
CA ASN A 211 11.49 -19.44 17.28
C ASN A 211 10.88 -20.74 17.86
N SER A 212 9.93 -20.63 18.79
CA SER A 212 9.18 -21.75 19.36
C SER A 212 8.14 -22.35 18.42
N GLY A 213 7.89 -21.72 17.26
CA GLY A 213 6.94 -22.15 16.24
C GLY A 213 5.53 -21.57 16.40
N GLY A 214 5.31 -20.67 17.36
CA GLY A 214 4.08 -19.87 17.45
C GLY A 214 4.13 -18.62 16.57
N ASP A 215 2.99 -17.96 16.41
CA ASP A 215 2.90 -16.68 15.72
C ASP A 215 1.94 -15.69 16.42
N THR A 216 2.02 -14.42 16.03
CA THR A 216 1.05 -13.39 16.40
C THR A 216 1.00 -12.34 15.30
N THR A 217 -0.20 -11.90 14.91
CA THR A 217 -0.37 -10.78 13.99
C THR A 217 -0.66 -9.51 14.77
N ILE A 218 0.08 -8.45 14.46
CA ILE A 218 -0.18 -7.09 14.94
C ILE A 218 -0.62 -6.21 13.77
N ARG A 219 -1.27 -5.09 14.07
CA ARG A 219 -1.65 -4.09 13.08
C ARG A 219 -0.98 -2.77 13.42
N VAL A 220 -0.28 -2.18 12.46
CA VAL A 220 0.41 -0.89 12.64
C VAL A 220 -0.07 0.12 11.61
N TRP A 221 -0.08 1.39 12.00
CA TRP A 221 -0.46 2.48 11.11
C TRP A 221 0.77 2.97 10.37
N ASN A 222 0.87 2.69 9.07
CA ASN A 222 1.96 3.22 8.25
C ASN A 222 1.53 4.52 7.58
N ASP A 223 2.09 5.63 8.05
CA ASP A 223 1.83 7.00 7.60
C ASP A 223 3.11 7.81 7.37
N GLU A 224 4.27 7.16 7.40
CA GLU A 224 5.53 7.71 6.95
C GLU A 224 6.18 6.82 5.89
N ILE A 225 6.90 7.45 4.94
CA ILE A 225 7.68 6.74 3.92
C ILE A 225 8.66 5.78 4.58
N TYR A 226 9.37 6.21 5.63
CA TYR A 226 10.32 5.38 6.37
C TYR A 226 9.91 5.40 7.84
N GLN A 227 9.32 4.31 8.32
CA GLN A 227 8.70 4.24 9.65
C GLN A 227 9.18 3.03 10.43
N VAL A 228 9.66 3.29 11.64
CA VAL A 228 10.12 2.25 12.57
C VAL A 228 9.09 2.08 13.68
N PHE A 229 8.66 0.85 13.87
CA PHE A 229 7.79 0.45 14.96
C PHE A 229 8.59 -0.33 16.00
N THR A 230 8.21 -0.19 17.27
CA THR A 230 8.78 -0.99 18.34
C THR A 230 7.65 -1.61 19.14
N VAL A 231 7.65 -2.93 19.25
CA VAL A 231 6.64 -3.70 19.97
C VAL A 231 7.28 -4.58 21.03
N PRO A 232 6.66 -4.74 22.21
CA PRO A 232 7.16 -5.68 23.22
C PRO A 232 7.01 -7.11 22.71
N ILE A 233 8.01 -7.96 22.97
CA ILE A 233 7.98 -9.38 22.63
C ILE A 233 8.30 -10.22 23.86
N SER A 234 7.62 -11.36 23.99
CA SER A 234 7.89 -12.34 25.06
C SER A 234 8.95 -13.36 24.67
N GLU A 235 9.27 -13.46 23.39
CA GLU A 235 10.21 -14.40 22.81
C GLU A 235 10.83 -13.78 21.55
N THR A 236 12.04 -14.22 21.20
CA THR A 236 12.71 -13.89 19.94
C THR A 236 11.85 -14.23 18.73
N VAL A 237 11.71 -13.24 17.84
CA VAL A 237 11.07 -13.36 16.53
C VAL A 237 12.09 -13.87 15.52
N ASP A 238 11.74 -14.94 14.81
CA ASP A 238 12.53 -15.56 13.75
C ASP A 238 12.31 -14.89 12.39
N MET A 239 11.07 -14.46 12.13
CA MET A 239 10.66 -13.84 10.87
C MET A 239 9.47 -12.89 11.08
N ILE A 240 9.36 -11.87 10.23
CA ILE A 240 8.12 -11.12 10.05
C ILE A 240 7.61 -11.23 8.62
N GLU A 241 6.29 -11.22 8.46
CA GLU A 241 5.61 -11.12 7.17
C GLU A 241 4.72 -9.87 7.17
N ILE A 242 4.89 -9.02 6.16
CA ILE A 242 4.05 -7.84 5.93
C ILE A 242 2.82 -8.28 5.12
N ASP A 243 1.65 -7.84 5.55
CA ASP A 243 0.36 -8.10 4.93
C ASP A 243 0.17 -9.59 4.55
N PRO A 244 0.18 -10.51 5.54
CA PRO A 244 0.20 -11.96 5.30
C PRO A 244 -1.08 -12.49 4.64
N ASN A 245 -2.13 -11.66 4.57
CA ASN A 245 -3.44 -12.00 4.00
C ASN A 245 -3.73 -11.23 2.69
N ASP A 246 -2.73 -10.52 2.15
CA ASP A 246 -2.82 -9.76 0.90
C ASP A 246 -4.02 -8.79 0.87
N LEU A 247 -4.19 -8.05 1.97
CA LEU A 247 -5.26 -7.05 2.17
C LEU A 247 -4.92 -5.70 1.52
N ILE A 248 -3.71 -5.53 0.98
CA ILE A 248 -3.22 -4.29 0.41
C ILE A 248 -2.65 -4.59 -0.98
N LEU A 249 -3.09 -3.84 -1.99
CA LEU A 249 -2.46 -3.87 -3.32
C LEU A 249 -1.06 -3.25 -3.19
N CYS A 250 -0.03 -4.08 -3.06
CA CYS A 250 1.33 -3.63 -2.83
C CYS A 250 2.38 -4.66 -3.28
N ASP A 251 3.59 -4.19 -3.54
CA ASP A 251 4.77 -5.05 -3.52
C ASP A 251 5.32 -5.14 -2.10
N LYS A 252 5.91 -6.27 -1.72
CA LYS A 252 6.53 -6.46 -0.40
C LYS A 252 7.83 -7.25 -0.49
N ASP A 253 8.89 -6.69 0.08
CA ASP A 253 10.25 -7.18 -0.04
C ASP A 253 10.98 -7.17 1.30
N TYR A 254 11.39 -8.35 1.78
CA TYR A 254 12.27 -8.42 2.94
C TYR A 254 13.69 -8.02 2.56
N ARG A 255 14.20 -6.98 3.22
CA ARG A 255 15.51 -6.37 2.97
C ARG A 255 16.36 -6.38 4.25
N PRO A 256 16.93 -7.54 4.65
CA PRO A 256 17.75 -7.65 5.85
C PRO A 256 18.98 -6.73 5.84
N GLU A 257 19.37 -6.28 4.65
CA GLU A 257 20.42 -5.31 4.43
C GLU A 257 19.99 -3.87 4.70
N ILE A 258 18.76 -3.54 5.05
CA ILE A 258 18.34 -2.15 5.38
C ILE A 258 18.24 -2.03 6.90
N PRO A 259 18.82 -1.00 7.55
CA PRO A 259 18.87 -0.95 9.00
C PRO A 259 17.49 -0.58 9.56
N VAL A 260 17.15 -1.11 10.73
CA VAL A 260 15.83 -0.97 11.35
C VAL A 260 15.69 0.32 12.17
N SER A 261 16.76 1.10 12.35
CA SER A 261 16.71 2.35 13.09
C SER A 261 17.68 3.37 12.51
N LEU A 262 17.24 4.63 12.58
CA LEU A 262 18.02 5.84 12.30
C LEU A 262 18.55 6.49 13.59
N ASP A 263 18.40 5.86 14.75
CA ASP A 263 18.70 6.46 16.04
C ASP A 263 20.23 6.56 16.26
N GLU A 264 20.74 7.80 16.25
CA GLU A 264 22.12 8.15 16.63
C GLU A 264 22.50 7.66 18.05
N ASN A 265 21.51 7.29 18.88
CA ASN A 265 21.68 6.87 20.27
C ASN A 265 21.41 5.37 20.55
N ALA A 266 21.35 4.52 19.51
CA ALA A 266 21.32 3.08 19.73
C ALA A 266 22.50 2.65 20.64
N PRO A 267 22.24 1.98 21.79
CA PRO A 267 23.30 1.54 22.67
C PRO A 267 24.10 0.42 21.97
N ASP A 268 25.36 0.70 21.68
CA ASP A 268 26.35 -0.19 21.05
C ASP A 268 26.14 -0.55 19.56
N GLN A 269 26.37 0.42 18.68
CA GLN A 269 27.00 0.15 17.38
C GLN A 269 28.39 0.81 17.39
N ASP A 270 29.45 0.03 17.12
CA ASP A 270 30.85 0.51 16.97
C ASP A 270 31.01 1.56 15.85
N THR A 271 29.95 1.79 15.06
CA THR A 271 29.92 2.74 13.95
C THR A 271 28.92 3.86 14.16
N ARG A 272 29.37 5.12 14.05
CA ARG A 272 28.53 6.34 14.04
C ARG A 272 28.89 7.21 12.86
N VAL A 273 27.89 7.92 12.32
CA VAL A 273 28.11 8.94 11.30
C VAL A 273 27.48 10.24 11.75
N HIS A 274 28.25 11.31 11.73
CA HIS A 274 27.76 12.67 11.91
C HIS A 274 28.01 13.45 10.63
N ILE A 275 26.96 14.04 10.07
CA ILE A 275 27.06 14.87 8.87
C ILE A 275 26.76 16.32 9.25
N TYR A 276 27.73 17.21 9.05
CA TYR A 276 27.58 18.63 9.38
C TYR A 276 28.15 19.57 8.31
N PRO A 277 27.52 20.73 8.06
CA PRO A 277 26.28 21.19 8.70
C PRO A 277 25.07 20.36 8.24
N ASN A 278 24.14 20.10 9.16
CA ASN A 278 22.79 19.62 8.86
C ASN A 278 21.83 20.77 9.17
N PRO A 279 21.17 21.40 8.17
CA PRO A 279 21.08 20.98 6.77
C PRO A 279 22.35 21.22 5.92
N ILE A 280 22.59 20.36 4.94
CA ILE A 280 23.73 20.44 4.00
C ILE A 280 23.46 21.55 2.98
N GLY A 281 24.37 22.52 2.86
CA GLY A 281 24.36 23.53 1.79
C GLY A 281 25.09 23.03 0.55
N GLU A 282 26.14 23.73 0.13
CA GLU A 282 26.99 23.30 -1.01
C GLU A 282 27.83 22.05 -0.67
N SER A 283 28.26 21.93 0.58
CA SER A 283 29.06 20.79 1.03
C SER A 283 28.81 20.47 2.50
N ALA A 284 29.20 19.26 2.89
CA ALA A 284 29.20 18.80 4.27
C ALA A 284 30.48 18.04 4.58
N THR A 285 30.76 17.96 5.88
CA THR A 285 31.74 17.05 6.44
C THR A 285 31.01 15.85 7.01
N ILE A 286 31.49 14.66 6.67
CA ILE A 286 30.99 13.38 7.16
C ILE A 286 32.06 12.83 8.11
N GLU A 287 31.77 12.85 9.39
CA GLU A 287 32.57 12.21 10.42
C GLU A 287 32.08 10.78 10.63
N ILE A 288 32.95 9.80 10.39
CA ILE A 288 32.64 8.39 10.61
C ILE A 288 33.51 7.89 11.75
N ILE A 289 32.89 7.48 12.84
CA ILE A 289 33.56 6.78 13.94
C ILE A 289 33.32 5.30 13.66
N SER A 290 34.32 4.55 13.19
CA SER A 290 34.19 3.11 12.91
C SER A 290 35.56 2.44 12.83
N SER A 291 35.65 1.17 13.20
CA SER A 291 36.81 0.31 12.89
C SER A 291 36.78 -0.30 11.49
N SER A 292 35.66 -0.18 10.78
CA SER A 292 35.46 -0.73 9.44
C SER A 292 36.11 0.16 8.37
N ASN A 293 36.54 -0.48 7.28
CA ASN A 293 37.18 0.17 6.13
C ASN A 293 36.45 -0.19 4.84
N ASN A 294 36.65 0.63 3.81
CA ASN A 294 36.06 0.43 2.47
C ASN A 294 34.53 0.40 2.46
N MET A 295 33.92 1.28 3.27
CA MET A 295 32.48 1.48 3.36
C MET A 295 31.95 2.35 2.22
N ASN A 296 30.65 2.28 1.97
CA ASN A 296 29.95 3.07 0.96
C ASN A 296 28.79 3.83 1.60
N LEU A 297 28.75 5.15 1.47
CA LEU A 297 27.63 5.99 1.89
C LEU A 297 26.80 6.35 0.66
N THR A 298 25.53 5.95 0.63
CA THR A 298 24.61 6.19 -0.47
C THR A 298 23.47 7.09 -0.02
N PHE A 299 23.14 8.14 -0.77
CA PHE A 299 21.99 9.01 -0.52
C PHE A 299 20.84 8.62 -1.44
N TYR A 300 19.66 8.47 -0.88
CA TYR A 300 18.39 8.20 -1.56
C TYR A 300 17.48 9.41 -1.36
N ASP A 301 16.80 9.86 -2.41
CA ASP A 301 15.74 10.85 -2.25
C ASP A 301 14.49 10.22 -1.59
N ILE A 302 13.48 11.04 -1.29
CA ILE A 302 12.24 10.57 -0.66
C ILE A 302 11.47 9.51 -1.47
N SER A 303 11.71 9.39 -2.78
CA SER A 303 11.10 8.33 -3.59
C SER A 303 11.85 7.00 -3.51
N GLY A 304 13.01 6.98 -2.85
CA GLY A 304 13.89 5.81 -2.77
C GLY A 304 14.91 5.73 -3.91
N LYS A 305 15.01 6.77 -4.77
CA LYS A 305 15.98 6.77 -5.87
C LYS A 305 17.36 7.21 -5.40
N GLN A 306 18.38 6.43 -5.79
CA GLN A 306 19.77 6.76 -5.48
C GLN A 306 20.19 8.08 -6.15
N SER A 307 20.53 9.07 -5.32
CA SER A 307 20.94 10.41 -5.75
C SER A 307 22.46 10.61 -5.72
N ALA A 308 23.17 9.96 -4.78
CA ALA A 308 24.63 10.01 -4.71
C ALA A 308 25.22 8.79 -4.02
N ARG A 309 26.49 8.49 -4.29
CA ARG A 309 27.25 7.45 -3.60
C ARG A 309 28.70 7.88 -3.40
N ILE A 310 29.19 7.70 -2.18
CA ILE A 310 30.58 7.90 -1.80
C ILE A 310 31.14 6.53 -1.42
N SER A 311 32.23 6.13 -2.05
CA SER A 311 32.82 4.80 -1.86
C SER A 311 34.21 4.89 -1.23
N GLY A 312 34.66 3.81 -0.60
CA GLY A 312 36.01 3.72 -0.03
C GLY A 312 36.17 4.47 1.30
N LEU A 313 35.08 4.66 2.04
CA LEU A 313 35.08 5.34 3.32
C LEU A 313 35.69 4.46 4.43
N SER A 314 36.32 5.10 5.41
CA SER A 314 36.89 4.48 6.62
C SER A 314 36.55 5.33 7.84
N GLY A 315 36.87 4.86 9.05
CA GLY A 315 36.87 5.74 10.22
C GLY A 315 37.69 7.03 9.97
N GLY A 316 37.10 8.19 10.26
CA GLY A 316 37.71 9.50 10.04
C GLY A 316 36.76 10.53 9.40
N MET A 317 37.35 11.63 8.96
CA MET A 317 36.65 12.78 8.40
C MET A 317 36.68 12.74 6.88
N HIS A 318 35.52 12.89 6.25
CA HIS A 318 35.34 12.87 4.80
C HIS A 318 34.58 14.10 4.34
N HIS A 319 34.80 14.50 3.09
CA HIS A 319 34.13 15.63 2.49
C HIS A 319 33.07 15.16 1.49
N PHE A 320 31.91 15.78 1.56
CA PHE A 320 30.83 15.59 0.61
C PHE A 320 30.49 16.91 -0.06
N ASP A 321 30.61 16.95 -1.38
CA ASP A 321 30.12 18.05 -2.20
C ASP A 321 28.76 17.65 -2.77
N ARG A 322 27.76 18.49 -2.52
CA ARG A 322 26.39 18.24 -2.96
C ARG A 322 26.28 18.32 -4.49
N GLY A 323 27.11 19.15 -5.14
CA GLY A 323 27.04 19.37 -6.58
C GLY A 323 25.63 19.73 -7.06
N SER A 324 25.10 18.96 -8.02
CA SER A 324 23.79 19.21 -8.65
C SER A 324 22.62 18.48 -7.97
N ILE A 325 22.83 17.84 -6.81
CA ILE A 325 21.74 17.16 -6.10
C ILE A 325 20.70 18.22 -5.70
N PRO A 326 19.40 18.03 -5.95
CA PRO A 326 18.36 18.97 -5.56
C PRO A 326 18.26 19.18 -4.03
N GLY A 327 17.60 20.27 -3.64
CA GLY A 327 17.32 20.52 -2.22
C GLY A 327 16.10 19.72 -1.82
N GLY A 328 16.12 19.11 -0.65
CA GLY A 328 15.07 18.21 -0.20
C GLY A 328 15.49 17.32 0.95
N MET A 329 14.56 16.49 1.42
CA MET A 329 14.83 15.44 2.39
C MET A 329 15.46 14.23 1.68
N TYR A 330 16.46 13.64 2.29
CA TYR A 330 17.15 12.45 1.80
C TYR A 330 17.32 11.44 2.94
N VAL A 331 17.45 10.16 2.59
CA VAL A 331 17.93 9.11 3.50
C VAL A 331 19.33 8.73 3.05
N TYR A 332 20.32 8.82 3.93
CA TYR A 332 21.65 8.25 3.66
C TYR A 332 21.76 6.86 4.27
N VAL A 333 22.50 5.97 3.62
CA VAL A 333 22.71 4.58 4.01
C VAL A 333 24.20 4.26 3.93
N LEU A 334 24.83 3.93 5.04
CA LEU A 334 26.23 3.51 5.13
C LEU A 334 26.31 1.98 5.09
N ARG A 335 27.00 1.43 4.08
CA ARG A 335 27.23 -0.01 3.92
C ARG A 335 28.70 -0.37 4.11
N ASP A 336 28.97 -1.56 4.61
CA ASP A 336 30.33 -2.11 4.73
C ASP A 336 30.90 -2.56 3.37
N ALA A 337 32.09 -3.16 3.40
CA ALA A 337 32.75 -3.68 2.20
C ALA A 337 32.04 -4.91 1.59
N SER A 338 31.24 -5.64 2.37
CA SER A 338 30.46 -6.79 1.92
C SER A 338 29.12 -6.38 1.29
N GLY A 339 28.71 -5.12 1.50
CA GLY A 339 27.42 -4.58 1.06
C GLY A 339 26.35 -4.63 2.14
N GLN A 340 26.66 -5.10 3.35
CA GLN A 340 25.76 -5.08 4.50
C GLN A 340 25.60 -3.64 4.98
N THR A 341 24.37 -3.19 5.22
CA THR A 341 24.17 -1.86 5.83
C THR A 341 24.57 -1.86 7.30
N ILE A 342 25.32 -0.83 7.65
CA ILE A 342 25.75 -0.51 9.01
C ILE A 342 24.76 0.46 9.66
N LEU A 343 24.29 1.47 8.91
CA LEU A 343 23.47 2.57 9.43
C LEU A 343 22.68 3.24 8.30
N ALA A 344 21.54 3.84 8.62
CA ALA A 344 20.90 4.84 7.78
C ALA A 344 20.45 6.03 8.64
N ASP A 345 20.30 7.22 8.05
CA ASP A 345 19.65 8.36 8.72
C ASP A 345 19.02 9.34 7.70
N LYS A 346 18.13 10.21 8.18
CA LYS A 346 17.53 11.31 7.41
C LYS A 346 18.46 12.52 7.40
N ILE A 347 18.56 13.20 6.26
CA ILE A 347 19.32 14.44 6.12
C ILE A 347 18.61 15.43 5.20
N LEU A 348 18.65 16.71 5.57
CA LEU A 348 18.10 17.78 4.76
C LEU A 348 19.22 18.44 3.92
N LEU A 349 19.02 18.53 2.61
CA LEU A 349 19.84 19.30 1.68
C LEU A 349 19.12 20.62 1.34
N ARG A 350 19.80 21.77 1.53
CA ARG A 350 19.28 23.13 1.27
C ARG A 350 19.75 23.68 -0.05
#